data_AF-A0A318R1J2-F1
#
_entry.id   AF-A0A318R1J2-F1
#
_cell.length_a   1.000
_cell.length_b   1.000
_cell.length_c   1.000
_cell.angle_alpha   90.00
_cell.angle_beta   90.00
_cell.angle_gamma   90.00
#
_symmetry.space_group_name_H-M   'P 1'
#
loop_
_entity.id
_entity.type
_entity.pdbx_description
1 polymer ?
#
loop_
_entity_poly.entity_id
_entity_poly.type
_entity_poly.pdbx_seq_one_letter_code
_entity_poly.pdbx_strand_id
1 'polypeptide(L)'
;MDSLISSLKRSLTRLFVLIPVLVSLSITPLSVSALYPSDPSSVEALDTSLAGQDLQNTEYVKYDLSGKDLGGANFTGAYFSVSSLKGSDLTGANMTNVIAYATRFDNANLTNVNLTGAELLKSIFDGATIDGADFTDAVLDRSQQKNLCKVATGNTADSLGCSTTAAGYVPATKGQGFNPGT
;
A
#
# COMPACT_ATOMS: atom_id res chain seq x y z
N MET A 1 -65.86 17.06 31.08
CA MET A 1 -64.47 17.10 31.58
C MET A 1 -63.62 15.97 30.96
N ASP A 2 -64.23 14.83 30.63
CA ASP A 2 -63.53 13.63 30.10
C ASP A 2 -62.99 13.76 28.67
N SER A 3 -63.65 14.55 27.81
CA SER A 3 -63.22 14.78 26.42
C SER A 3 -61.84 15.46 26.32
N LEU A 4 -61.61 16.49 27.15
CA LEU A 4 -60.34 17.23 27.18
C LEU A 4 -59.17 16.36 27.69
N ILE A 5 -59.43 15.50 28.68
CA ILE A 5 -58.43 14.58 29.25
C ILE A 5 -58.07 13.49 28.22
N SER A 6 -59.03 13.01 27.42
CA SER A 6 -58.78 12.01 26.38
C SER A 6 -57.92 12.53 25.22
N SER A 7 -58.14 13.79 24.82
CA SER A 7 -57.38 14.46 23.76
C SER A 7 -55.94 14.73 24.20
N LEU A 8 -55.76 15.18 25.46
CA LEU A 8 -54.44 15.42 26.06
C LEU A 8 -53.64 14.11 26.14
N LYS A 9 -54.26 13.01 26.57
CA LYS A 9 -53.61 11.68 26.62
C LYS A 9 -53.20 11.21 25.22
N ARG A 10 -54.03 11.37 24.19
CA ARG A 10 -53.67 10.99 22.81
C ARG A 10 -52.50 11.81 22.27
N SER A 11 -52.45 13.11 22.56
CA SER A 11 -51.36 13.99 22.15
C SER A 11 -50.04 13.65 22.87
N LEU A 12 -50.09 13.44 24.18
CA LEU A 12 -48.94 13.02 25.00
C LEU A 12 -48.39 11.65 24.57
N THR A 13 -49.27 10.71 24.22
CA THR A 13 -48.84 9.37 23.75
C THR A 13 -48.15 9.44 22.39
N ARG A 14 -48.62 10.31 21.48
CA ARG A 14 -47.96 10.55 20.19
C ARG A 14 -46.60 11.21 20.36
N LEU A 15 -46.49 12.15 21.30
CA LEU A 15 -45.23 12.83 21.63
C LEU A 15 -44.19 11.83 22.19
N PHE A 16 -44.62 10.90 23.06
CA PHE A 16 -43.76 9.85 23.61
C PHE A 16 -43.25 8.83 22.59
N VAL A 17 -43.97 8.63 21.48
CA VAL A 17 -43.55 7.71 20.40
C VAL A 17 -42.67 8.41 19.36
N LEU A 18 -42.91 9.69 19.09
CA LEU A 18 -42.17 10.45 18.07
C LEU A 18 -40.78 10.93 18.55
N ILE A 19 -40.63 11.25 19.84
CA ILE A 19 -39.34 11.69 20.41
C ILE A 19 -38.23 10.63 20.26
N PRO A 20 -38.41 9.35 20.63
CA PRO A 20 -37.36 8.34 20.46
C PRO A 20 -37.08 7.99 18.99
N VAL A 21 -38.05 8.13 18.07
CA VAL A 21 -37.83 7.94 16.62
C VAL A 21 -37.02 9.10 16.02
N LEU A 22 -37.22 10.33 16.47
CA LEU A 22 -36.44 11.49 16.03
C LEU A 22 -35.02 11.51 16.62
N VAL A 23 -34.85 11.02 17.86
CA VAL A 23 -33.53 10.88 18.51
C VAL A 23 -32.72 9.72 17.92
N SER A 24 -33.37 8.65 17.46
CA SER A 24 -32.67 7.55 16.75
C SER A 24 -32.29 7.90 15.30
N LEU A 25 -32.96 8.87 14.67
CA LEU A 25 -32.63 9.32 13.31
C LEU A 25 -31.55 10.41 13.25
N SER A 26 -31.13 10.96 14.40
CA SER A 26 -30.16 12.07 14.48
C SER A 26 -28.80 11.68 15.06
N ILE A 27 -28.56 10.38 15.28
CA ILE A 27 -27.27 9.87 15.73
C ILE A 27 -26.90 8.62 14.94
N THR A 28 -26.78 8.73 13.61
CA THR A 28 -25.64 8.03 13.00
C THR A 28 -24.44 8.89 13.34
N PRO A 29 -23.45 8.43 14.12
CA PRO A 29 -22.14 9.02 13.95
C PRO A 29 -21.82 8.75 12.47
N LEU A 30 -21.87 9.78 11.63
CA LEU A 30 -21.00 9.80 10.47
C LEU A 30 -19.64 9.54 11.09
N SER A 31 -19.16 8.31 10.96
CA SER A 31 -17.84 7.95 11.43
C SER A 31 -16.91 8.99 10.83
N VAL A 32 -16.30 9.80 11.70
CA VAL A 32 -15.31 10.84 11.40
C VAL A 32 -14.00 10.19 10.92
N SER A 33 -14.11 9.10 10.16
CA SER A 33 -13.03 8.41 9.49
C SER A 33 -12.63 9.09 8.18
N ALA A 34 -13.31 10.18 7.79
CA ALA A 34 -13.08 10.87 6.52
C ALA A 34 -12.20 12.13 6.61
N LEU A 35 -11.69 12.51 7.79
CA LEU A 35 -11.02 13.82 7.99
C LEU A 35 -9.75 13.80 8.84
N TYR A 36 -9.17 12.65 9.14
CA TYR A 36 -7.83 12.59 9.75
C TYR A 36 -6.87 11.74 8.91
N PRO A 37 -5.64 12.23 8.64
CA PRO A 37 -4.60 11.44 8.02
C PRO A 37 -4.42 10.16 8.83
N SER A 38 -4.46 9.03 8.13
CA SER A 38 -4.29 7.66 8.65
C SER A 38 -3.41 7.63 9.89
N ASP A 39 -4.04 7.36 11.03
CA ASP A 39 -3.35 7.15 12.29
C ASP A 39 -2.40 5.94 12.11
N PRO A 40 -1.09 6.07 12.40
CA PRO A 40 -0.15 4.95 12.39
C PRO A 40 -0.49 3.86 13.44
N SER A 41 -1.63 3.97 14.13
CA SER A 41 -2.07 3.10 15.23
C SER A 41 -2.69 1.75 14.81
N SER A 42 -2.64 1.32 13.54
CA SER A 42 -2.89 -0.10 13.23
C SER A 42 -1.63 -0.98 13.28
N VAL A 43 -0.51 -0.46 13.79
CA VAL A 43 0.67 -1.26 14.15
C VAL A 43 0.31 -2.44 15.07
N GLU A 44 -0.79 -2.32 15.84
CA GLU A 44 -1.33 -3.40 16.68
C GLU A 44 -2.01 -4.54 15.88
N ALA A 45 -2.46 -4.29 14.64
CA ALA A 45 -2.95 -5.33 13.72
C ALA A 45 -1.81 -6.12 13.04
N LEU A 46 -0.57 -5.65 13.12
CA LEU A 46 0.60 -6.25 12.47
C LEU A 46 1.20 -7.45 13.23
N ASP A 47 0.63 -7.86 14.37
CA ASP A 47 1.04 -9.11 15.04
C ASP A 47 0.54 -10.36 14.30
N THR A 48 -0.37 -10.18 13.34
CA THR A 48 -0.79 -11.24 12.42
C THR A 48 0.09 -11.27 11.17
N SER A 49 0.40 -12.47 10.66
CA SER A 49 1.06 -12.61 9.36
C SER A 49 0.21 -11.93 8.29
N LEU A 50 0.88 -11.18 7.41
CA LEU A 50 0.27 -10.49 6.29
C LEU A 50 0.44 -11.28 4.98
N ALA A 51 0.93 -12.52 5.06
CA ALA A 51 1.10 -13.39 3.91
C ALA A 51 -0.22 -13.61 3.16
N GLY A 52 -0.16 -13.48 1.82
CA GLY A 52 -1.29 -13.67 0.93
C GLY A 52 -2.44 -12.67 1.07
N GLN A 53 -2.31 -11.66 1.93
CA GLN A 53 -3.35 -10.65 2.14
C GLN A 53 -3.51 -9.76 0.91
N ASP A 54 -4.75 -9.29 0.70
CA ASP A 54 -5.05 -8.26 -0.28
C ASP A 54 -4.87 -6.87 0.34
N LEU A 55 -3.80 -6.19 -0.06
CA LEU A 55 -3.31 -4.92 0.49
C LEU A 55 -3.17 -3.86 -0.62
N GLN A 56 -3.92 -4.04 -1.71
CA GLN A 56 -3.87 -3.16 -2.87
C GLN A 56 -4.29 -1.73 -2.52
N ASN A 57 -3.71 -0.75 -3.23
CA ASN A 57 -4.07 0.66 -3.15
C ASN A 57 -4.11 1.23 -1.71
N THR A 58 -3.33 0.64 -0.79
CA THR A 58 -3.25 1.06 0.61
C THR A 58 -2.05 1.98 0.84
N GLU A 59 -2.19 2.90 1.79
CA GLU A 59 -1.14 3.85 2.17
C GLU A 59 -0.40 3.40 3.44
N TYR A 60 0.92 3.33 3.33
CA TYR A 60 1.87 2.96 4.38
C TYR A 60 2.92 4.07 4.53
N VAL A 61 2.58 5.12 5.27
CA VAL A 61 3.49 6.24 5.55
C VAL A 61 4.10 6.07 6.93
N LYS A 62 5.43 5.92 6.99
CA LYS A 62 6.21 5.72 8.23
C LYS A 62 5.83 4.45 9.02
N TYR A 63 5.30 3.44 8.34
CA TYR A 63 5.01 2.15 8.95
C TYR A 63 6.30 1.36 9.18
N ASP A 64 6.35 0.59 10.26
CA ASP A 64 7.38 -0.41 10.52
C ASP A 64 6.82 -1.81 10.30
N LEU A 65 7.18 -2.39 9.16
CA LEU A 65 6.88 -3.75 8.73
C LEU A 65 8.15 -4.63 8.78
N SER A 66 9.17 -4.21 9.54
CA SER A 66 10.45 -4.93 9.59
C SER A 66 10.26 -6.35 10.14
N GLY A 67 10.87 -7.33 9.48
CA GLY A 67 10.81 -8.74 9.87
C GLY A 67 9.44 -9.41 9.71
N LYS A 68 8.46 -8.75 9.09
CA LYS A 68 7.12 -9.33 8.89
C LYS A 68 7.11 -10.34 7.75
N ASP A 69 6.20 -11.30 7.84
CA ASP A 69 5.85 -12.19 6.76
C ASP A 69 4.76 -11.54 5.89
N LEU A 70 5.13 -11.24 4.66
CA LEU A 70 4.36 -10.59 3.60
C LEU A 70 4.36 -11.48 2.34
N GLY A 71 4.72 -12.76 2.47
CA GLY A 71 4.86 -13.69 1.35
C GLY A 71 3.57 -13.79 0.55
N GLY A 72 3.64 -13.59 -0.77
CA GLY A 72 2.49 -13.65 -1.67
C GLY A 72 1.44 -12.55 -1.44
N ALA A 73 1.69 -11.55 -0.59
CA ALA A 73 0.76 -10.44 -0.40
C ALA A 73 0.59 -9.63 -1.69
N ASN A 74 -0.60 -9.06 -1.87
CA ASN A 74 -0.91 -8.23 -3.03
C ASN A 74 -0.89 -6.75 -2.64
N PHE A 75 0.17 -6.05 -3.03
CA PHE A 75 0.36 -4.62 -2.85
C PHE A 75 0.14 -3.81 -4.13
N THR A 76 -0.56 -4.35 -5.14
CA THR A 76 -0.74 -3.64 -6.42
C THR A 76 -1.23 -2.21 -6.19
N GLY A 77 -0.49 -1.22 -6.71
CA GLY A 77 -0.82 0.20 -6.58
C GLY A 77 -0.68 0.80 -5.16
N ALA A 78 -0.14 0.07 -4.19
CA ALA A 78 0.06 0.60 -2.83
C ALA A 78 1.10 1.73 -2.79
N TYR A 79 0.99 2.59 -1.78
CA TYR A 79 1.89 3.72 -1.56
C TYR A 79 2.68 3.54 -0.26
N PHE A 80 4.00 3.47 -0.36
CA PHE A 80 4.92 3.45 0.77
C PHE A 80 5.74 4.74 0.79
N SER A 81 5.81 5.40 1.94
CA SER A 81 6.63 6.60 2.10
C SER A 81 7.35 6.59 3.44
N VAL A 82 8.67 6.60 3.40
CA VAL A 82 9.52 6.62 4.61
C VAL A 82 9.21 5.44 5.55
N SER A 83 8.77 4.30 4.98
CA SER A 83 8.42 3.09 5.72
C SER A 83 9.60 2.11 5.77
N SER A 84 9.53 1.14 6.68
CA SER A 84 10.55 0.10 6.82
C SER A 84 9.96 -1.28 6.59
N LEU A 85 10.48 -1.99 5.60
CA LEU A 85 10.31 -3.42 5.33
C LEU A 85 11.65 -4.14 5.54
N LYS A 86 12.48 -3.66 6.47
CA LYS A 86 13.81 -4.22 6.71
C LYS A 86 13.68 -5.68 7.16
N GLY A 87 14.34 -6.60 6.47
CA GLY A 87 14.36 -8.01 6.84
C GLY A 87 13.03 -8.74 6.75
N SER A 88 12.00 -8.15 6.14
CA SER A 88 10.71 -8.82 5.93
C SER A 88 10.82 -9.87 4.83
N ASP A 89 9.94 -10.86 4.87
CA ASP A 89 9.76 -11.82 3.78
C ASP A 89 8.64 -11.35 2.85
N LEU A 90 8.97 -11.01 1.61
CA LEU A 90 8.02 -10.65 0.56
C LEU A 90 7.97 -11.73 -0.53
N THR A 91 8.46 -12.94 -0.30
CA THR A 91 8.59 -13.97 -1.34
C THR A 91 7.30 -14.12 -2.16
N GLY A 92 7.38 -13.91 -3.47
CA GLY A 92 6.24 -14.03 -4.39
C GLY A 92 5.17 -12.94 -4.27
N ALA A 93 5.40 -11.87 -3.49
CA ALA A 93 4.45 -10.77 -3.38
C ALA A 93 4.27 -10.05 -4.72
N ASN A 94 3.06 -9.53 -4.94
CA ASN A 94 2.75 -8.70 -6.09
C ASN A 94 2.84 -7.23 -5.68
N MET A 95 3.84 -6.52 -6.19
CA MET A 95 4.09 -5.10 -5.96
C MET A 95 4.02 -4.28 -7.27
N THR A 96 3.26 -4.76 -8.26
CA THR A 96 3.07 -4.05 -9.54
C THR A 96 2.53 -2.64 -9.31
N ASN A 97 3.12 -1.65 -9.98
CA ASN A 97 2.76 -0.23 -9.90
C ASN A 97 2.78 0.37 -8.48
N VAL A 98 3.51 -0.24 -7.54
CA VAL A 98 3.72 0.34 -6.20
C VAL A 98 4.53 1.63 -6.32
N ILE A 99 4.18 2.63 -5.51
CA ILE A 99 5.02 3.81 -5.31
C ILE A 99 5.67 3.68 -3.93
N ALA A 100 6.96 3.39 -3.89
CA ALA A 100 7.75 3.31 -2.65
C ALA A 100 8.84 4.38 -2.65
N TYR A 101 8.57 5.48 -1.98
CA TYR A 101 9.50 6.60 -1.84
C TYR A 101 10.26 6.54 -0.53
N ALA A 102 11.59 6.62 -0.59
CA ALA A 102 12.46 6.60 0.59
C ALA A 102 12.17 5.44 1.56
N THR A 103 11.78 4.29 1.02
CA THR A 103 11.35 3.11 1.79
C THR A 103 12.49 2.12 1.93
N ARG A 104 12.59 1.46 3.08
CA ARG A 104 13.69 0.55 3.39
C ARG A 104 13.30 -0.89 3.11
N PHE A 105 14.01 -1.54 2.20
CA PHE A 105 13.96 -2.98 1.91
C PHE A 105 15.27 -3.67 2.28
N ASP A 106 16.10 -3.05 3.12
CA ASP A 106 17.39 -3.60 3.54
C ASP A 106 17.21 -5.03 4.08
N ASN A 107 17.99 -5.99 3.60
CA ASN A 107 17.94 -7.40 4.01
C ASN A 107 16.57 -8.08 3.81
N ALA A 108 15.63 -7.47 3.10
CA ALA A 108 14.35 -8.09 2.79
C ALA A 108 14.53 -9.26 1.81
N ASN A 109 13.66 -10.26 1.91
CA ASN A 109 13.58 -11.31 0.90
C ASN A 109 12.56 -10.90 -0.17
N LEU A 110 13.05 -10.49 -1.34
CA LEU A 110 12.26 -10.10 -2.51
C LEU A 110 12.25 -11.21 -3.58
N THR A 111 12.54 -12.46 -3.20
CA THR A 111 12.56 -13.59 -4.14
C THR A 111 11.22 -13.71 -4.87
N ASN A 112 11.25 -13.77 -6.21
CA ASN A 112 10.06 -13.84 -7.07
C ASN A 112 9.03 -12.70 -6.89
N VAL A 113 9.41 -11.55 -6.34
CA VAL A 113 8.51 -10.40 -6.23
C VAL A 113 8.30 -9.76 -7.60
N ASN A 114 7.05 -9.43 -7.92
CA ASN A 114 6.73 -8.64 -9.12
C ASN A 114 6.75 -7.14 -8.78
N LEU A 115 7.76 -6.40 -9.25
CA LEU A 115 7.92 -4.95 -9.10
C LEU A 115 7.69 -4.22 -10.44
N THR A 116 6.97 -4.84 -11.39
CA THR A 116 6.72 -4.24 -12.70
C THR A 116 6.07 -2.87 -12.57
N GLY A 117 6.65 -1.86 -13.21
CA GLY A 117 6.15 -0.48 -13.19
C GLY A 117 6.23 0.22 -11.83
N ALA A 118 6.93 -0.34 -10.84
CA ALA A 118 7.04 0.27 -9.51
C ALA A 118 7.92 1.54 -9.53
N GLU A 119 7.52 2.57 -8.78
CA GLU A 119 8.33 3.77 -8.56
C GLU A 119 9.07 3.65 -7.22
N LEU A 120 10.38 3.40 -7.24
CA LEU A 120 11.18 2.99 -6.07
C LEU A 120 12.18 4.06 -5.61
N LEU A 121 12.02 5.31 -6.04
CA LEU A 121 12.98 6.40 -5.84
C LEU A 121 13.39 6.58 -4.37
N LYS A 122 14.69 6.77 -4.12
CA LYS A 122 15.33 6.93 -2.80
C LYS A 122 15.18 5.77 -1.81
N SER A 123 14.51 4.69 -2.17
CA SER A 123 14.45 3.45 -1.40
C SER A 123 15.82 2.75 -1.27
N ILE A 124 15.97 1.90 -0.26
CA ILE A 124 17.24 1.25 0.07
C ILE A 124 17.05 -0.26 -0.01
N PHE A 125 17.97 -0.96 -0.69
CA PHE A 125 17.91 -2.41 -0.94
C PHE A 125 19.16 -3.14 -0.46
N ASP A 126 19.95 -2.53 0.43
CA ASP A 126 21.22 -3.09 0.87
C ASP A 126 21.01 -4.47 1.53
N GLY A 127 21.65 -5.50 0.96
CA GLY A 127 21.53 -6.88 1.43
C GLY A 127 20.21 -7.58 1.08
N ALA A 128 19.33 -6.97 0.29
CA ALA A 128 18.10 -7.63 -0.15
C ALA A 128 18.39 -8.82 -1.06
N THR A 129 17.64 -9.91 -0.90
CA THR A 129 17.64 -11.04 -1.83
C THR A 129 16.65 -10.75 -2.94
N ILE A 130 17.03 -10.85 -4.21
CA ILE A 130 16.21 -10.44 -5.36
C ILE A 130 16.07 -11.53 -6.42
N ASP A 131 16.41 -12.78 -6.11
CA ASP A 131 16.39 -13.86 -7.09
C ASP A 131 14.98 -14.05 -7.69
N GLY A 132 14.87 -13.95 -9.01
CA GLY A 132 13.60 -14.06 -9.73
C GLY A 132 12.67 -12.86 -9.58
N ALA A 133 13.08 -11.79 -8.88
CA ALA A 133 12.32 -10.55 -8.84
C ALA A 133 12.28 -9.90 -10.24
N ASP A 134 11.14 -9.28 -10.58
CA ASP A 134 10.93 -8.61 -11.86
C ASP A 134 10.84 -7.10 -11.67
N PHE A 135 11.81 -6.38 -12.20
CA PHE A 135 11.89 -4.91 -12.17
C PHE A 135 11.53 -4.26 -13.50
N THR A 136 10.84 -4.97 -14.40
CA THR A 136 10.46 -4.44 -15.72
C THR A 136 9.74 -3.11 -15.57
N ASP A 137 10.20 -2.08 -16.28
CA ASP A 137 9.67 -0.71 -16.23
C ASP A 137 9.69 -0.04 -14.83
N ALA A 138 10.40 -0.61 -13.85
CA ALA A 138 10.55 -0.01 -12.53
C ALA A 138 11.43 1.25 -12.61
N VAL A 139 11.04 2.30 -11.89
CA VAL A 139 11.77 3.56 -11.81
C VAL A 139 12.67 3.55 -10.58
N LEU A 140 13.98 3.50 -10.83
CA LEU A 140 15.03 3.49 -9.81
C LEU A 140 15.98 4.67 -10.00
N ASP A 141 16.60 5.12 -8.91
CA ASP A 141 17.78 5.95 -8.94
C ASP A 141 18.99 5.14 -9.46
N ARG A 142 19.91 5.83 -10.13
CA ARG A 142 21.13 5.20 -10.69
C ARG A 142 21.93 4.40 -9.64
N SER A 143 22.00 4.88 -8.40
CA SER A 143 22.71 4.19 -7.31
C SER A 143 22.00 2.89 -6.91
N GLN A 144 20.68 2.88 -6.87
CA GLN A 144 19.88 1.70 -6.54
C GLN A 144 20.05 0.63 -7.60
N GLN A 145 19.83 0.98 -8.87
CA GLN A 145 20.03 0.05 -9.99
C GLN A 145 21.45 -0.50 -9.99
N LYS A 146 22.47 0.36 -9.83
CA LYS A 146 23.88 -0.08 -9.75
C LYS A 146 24.12 -1.07 -8.61
N ASN A 147 23.50 -0.88 -7.44
CA ASN A 147 23.68 -1.78 -6.31
C ASN A 147 22.96 -3.11 -6.52
N LEU A 148 21.72 -3.09 -7.02
CA LEU A 148 20.95 -4.28 -7.35
C LEU A 148 21.65 -5.11 -8.43
N CYS A 149 22.20 -4.46 -9.47
CA CYS A 149 22.96 -5.14 -10.52
C CYS A 149 24.25 -5.84 -10.05
N LYS A 150 24.76 -5.57 -8.83
CA LYS A 150 25.90 -6.32 -8.29
C LYS A 150 25.53 -7.74 -7.88
N VAL A 151 24.24 -7.98 -7.58
CA VAL A 151 23.74 -9.25 -7.03
C VAL A 151 22.70 -9.90 -7.95
N ALA A 152 22.10 -9.15 -8.87
CA ALA A 152 21.11 -9.67 -9.81
C ALA A 152 21.70 -10.73 -10.76
N THR A 153 20.91 -11.75 -11.07
CA THR A 153 21.25 -12.79 -12.05
C THR A 153 20.06 -13.08 -12.97
N GLY A 154 20.31 -13.70 -14.13
CA GLY A 154 19.28 -14.13 -15.07
C GLY A 154 18.27 -13.03 -15.43
N ASN A 155 16.99 -13.40 -15.47
CA ASN A 155 15.90 -12.49 -15.84
C ASN A 155 15.79 -11.27 -14.90
N THR A 156 16.19 -11.40 -13.63
CA THR A 156 16.22 -10.25 -12.71
C THR A 156 17.22 -9.21 -13.17
N ALA A 157 18.42 -9.63 -13.62
CA ALA A 157 19.43 -8.73 -14.17
C ALA A 157 18.94 -8.07 -15.47
N ASP A 158 18.25 -8.83 -16.32
CA ASP A 158 17.66 -8.32 -17.57
C ASP A 158 16.57 -7.26 -17.30
N SER A 159 15.64 -7.54 -16.39
CA SER A 159 14.55 -6.62 -16.01
C SER A 159 15.07 -5.34 -15.35
N LEU A 160 16.17 -5.44 -14.60
CA LEU A 160 16.88 -4.29 -14.05
C LEU A 160 17.68 -3.51 -15.10
N GLY A 161 17.82 -4.00 -16.34
CA GLY A 161 18.64 -3.38 -17.36
C GLY A 161 20.13 -3.37 -17.00
N CYS A 162 20.62 -4.43 -16.33
CA CYS A 162 22.02 -4.58 -15.95
C CYS A 162 22.90 -4.87 -17.19
N SER A 163 23.13 -3.86 -18.03
CA SER A 163 24.02 -3.98 -19.19
C SER A 163 25.47 -4.19 -18.75
N THR A 164 26.16 -5.15 -19.37
CA THR A 164 27.58 -5.49 -19.14
C THR A 164 28.56 -4.38 -19.55
N THR A 165 28.08 -3.23 -20.03
CA THR A 165 28.92 -2.11 -20.49
C THR A 165 28.33 -0.78 -20.06
N ALA A 166 28.94 -0.18 -19.02
CA ALA A 166 29.20 1.24 -18.74
C ALA A 166 28.35 2.41 -19.32
N ALA A 167 27.20 2.21 -19.94
CA ALA A 167 26.32 3.27 -20.43
C ALA A 167 25.12 3.34 -19.49
N GLY A 168 25.14 4.34 -18.63
CA GLY A 168 24.23 4.45 -17.49
C GLY A 168 22.75 4.53 -17.87
N TYR A 169 21.93 4.11 -16.90
CA TYR A 169 20.49 4.30 -16.78
C TYR A 169 19.91 5.45 -17.61
N VAL A 170 18.98 5.10 -18.52
CA VAL A 170 18.03 6.00 -19.17
C VAL A 170 16.69 5.79 -18.47
N PRO A 171 16.19 6.75 -17.68
CA PRO A 171 14.90 6.59 -17.00
C PRO A 171 13.77 6.44 -18.02
N ALA A 172 12.76 5.63 -17.67
CA ALA A 172 11.49 5.61 -18.38
C ALA A 172 10.94 7.03 -18.46
N THR A 173 10.85 7.58 -19.67
CA THR A 173 10.23 8.87 -19.89
C THR A 173 8.72 8.72 -19.69
N LYS A 174 8.20 9.42 -18.69
CA LYS A 174 6.77 9.57 -18.46
C LYS A 174 6.12 10.12 -19.75
N GLY A 175 5.46 9.26 -20.53
CA GLY A 175 4.52 9.65 -21.59
C GLY A 175 5.09 10.01 -22.98
N GLN A 176 5.72 9.06 -23.67
CA GLN A 176 5.63 9.02 -25.15
C GLN A 176 4.89 7.73 -25.52
N GLY A 177 3.64 7.90 -25.95
CA GLY A 177 2.62 6.88 -25.98
C GLY A 177 2.88 5.70 -26.92
N PHE A 178 2.24 4.59 -26.57
CA PHE A 178 1.81 3.56 -27.51
C PHE A 178 1.22 4.21 -28.78
N ASN A 179 1.89 4.02 -29.92
CA ASN A 179 1.31 4.26 -31.23
C ASN A 179 1.19 2.91 -31.96
N PRO A 180 0.02 2.27 -32.01
CA PRO A 180 -0.19 1.04 -32.76
C PRO A 180 -0.45 1.39 -34.22
N GLY A 181 0.60 1.75 -34.95
CA GLY A 181 0.48 1.97 -36.39
C GLY A 181 1.46 2.98 -36.92
N THR A 182 2.62 2.47 -37.32
CA THR A 182 3.19 2.51 -38.68
C THR A 182 4.44 1.64 -38.68
#